data_AF-A0A7S2CLU8-F1
#
_entry.id   AF-A0A7S2CLU8-F1
#
_cell.length_a   1.000
_cell.length_b   1.000
_cell.length_c   1.000
_cell.angle_alpha   90.00
_cell.angle_beta   90.00
_cell.angle_gamma   90.00
#
_symmetry.space_group_name_H-M   'P 1'
#
loop_
_entity.id
_entity.type
_entity.pdbx_description
1 polymer ?
#
loop_
_entity_poly.entity_id
_entity_poly.type
_entity_poly.pdbx_seq_one_letter_code
_entity_poly.pdbx_strand_id
1 'polypeptide(L)'
;MMRLLSLFFLWDLLPPGVKRKTKFQECLDKTHRRLSQFIDPAAIRFFRAPMGMQSATMAEVVREKGLVSVLGDVYSNDPAIGSQAPSQAKTQFHANFIAHRVRRGSVVIMHVPQRFARHQCSAVLRTVLPALKAKGLSCVPLSVLYDGAQAKSGTHERTAAENCSVL
;
A
#
# COMPACT_ATOMS: atom_id res chain seq x y z
N MET A 1 42.96 -17.76 -16.61
CA MET A 1 42.82 -16.34 -16.20
C MET A 1 41.70 -15.71 -17.04
N MET A 2 40.42 -15.89 -16.65
CA MET A 2 39.26 -15.35 -17.39
C MET A 2 39.05 -13.89 -16.99
N ARG A 3 39.12 -12.99 -17.96
CA ARG A 3 38.88 -11.55 -17.80
C ARG A 3 37.39 -11.29 -17.58
N LEU A 4 37.02 -10.72 -16.43
CA LEU A 4 35.78 -9.95 -16.27
C LEU A 4 35.90 -8.67 -17.12
N LEU A 5 35.61 -8.78 -18.40
CA LEU A 5 35.30 -7.63 -19.26
C LEU A 5 33.82 -7.75 -19.63
N SER A 6 33.10 -6.61 -19.63
CA SER A 6 31.82 -6.43 -20.33
C SER A 6 30.48 -6.67 -19.57
N LEU A 7 30.33 -6.14 -18.35
CA LEU A 7 28.97 -5.88 -17.81
C LEU A 7 28.54 -4.41 -18.00
N PHE A 8 29.47 -3.45 -17.96
CA PHE A 8 29.16 -2.04 -18.15
C PHE A 8 28.72 -1.70 -19.60
N PHE A 9 29.36 -2.30 -20.61
CA PHE A 9 29.00 -2.06 -22.02
C PHE A 9 27.62 -2.61 -22.40
N LEU A 10 27.16 -3.69 -21.77
CA LEU A 10 25.85 -4.27 -22.06
C LEU A 10 24.69 -3.44 -21.48
N TRP A 11 24.91 -2.78 -20.33
CA TRP A 11 23.87 -1.97 -19.69
C TRP A 11 23.42 -0.84 -20.61
N ASP A 12 24.34 -0.14 -21.27
CA ASP A 12 24.02 1.01 -22.12
C ASP A 12 23.23 0.62 -23.38
N LEU A 13 23.36 -0.63 -23.83
CA LEU A 13 22.66 -1.18 -24.99
C LEU A 13 21.23 -1.65 -24.68
N LEU A 14 20.81 -1.72 -23.41
CA LEU A 14 19.45 -2.14 -23.06
C LEU A 14 18.41 -1.10 -23.46
N PRO A 15 17.24 -1.52 -23.99
CA PRO A 15 16.12 -0.63 -24.25
C PRO A 15 15.70 0.14 -22.98
N PRO A 16 15.22 1.40 -23.09
CA PRO A 16 14.83 2.20 -21.92
C PRO A 16 13.78 1.53 -21.02
N GLY A 17 12.88 0.72 -21.58
CA GLY A 17 11.90 -0.06 -20.83
C GLY A 17 12.54 -1.11 -19.92
N VAL A 18 13.57 -1.80 -20.42
CA VAL A 18 14.32 -2.82 -19.67
C VAL A 18 15.10 -2.16 -18.53
N LYS A 19 15.80 -1.06 -18.81
CA LYS A 19 16.54 -0.29 -17.78
C LYS A 19 15.62 0.16 -16.64
N ARG A 20 14.41 0.65 -16.95
CA ARG A 20 13.42 1.07 -15.94
C ARG A 20 12.90 -0.11 -15.10
N LYS A 21 12.59 -1.24 -15.75
CA LYS A 21 12.15 -2.46 -15.07
C LYS A 21 13.21 -2.94 -14.08
N THR A 22 14.45 -3.10 -14.54
CA THR A 22 15.56 -3.57 -13.71
C THR A 22 15.81 -2.65 -12.53
N LYS A 23 15.88 -1.33 -12.76
CA LYS A 23 16.09 -0.37 -11.67
C LYS A 23 14.98 -0.41 -10.62
N PHE A 24 13.71 -0.53 -11.03
CA PHE A 24 12.60 -0.67 -10.09
C PHE A 24 12.69 -1.98 -9.29
N GLN A 25 12.98 -3.09 -9.98
CA GLN A 25 13.12 -4.40 -9.36
C GLN A 25 14.26 -4.43 -8.33
N GLU A 26 15.42 -3.85 -8.64
CA GLU A 26 16.54 -3.70 -7.71
C GLU A 26 16.16 -2.90 -6.46
N CYS A 27 15.45 -1.79 -6.61
CA CYS A 27 14.95 -0.97 -5.50
C CYS A 27 13.95 -1.76 -4.62
N LEU A 28 13.04 -2.50 -5.25
CA LEU A 28 12.06 -3.33 -4.55
C LEU A 28 12.75 -4.46 -3.76
N ASP A 29 13.69 -5.17 -4.40
CA ASP A 29 14.45 -6.26 -3.78
C ASP A 29 15.35 -5.76 -2.65
N LYS A 30 15.96 -4.58 -2.82
CA LYS A 30 16.73 -3.93 -1.76
C LYS A 30 15.84 -3.61 -0.55
N THR A 31 14.61 -3.15 -0.78
CA THR A 31 13.66 -2.85 0.29
C THR A 31 13.21 -4.14 0.98
N HIS A 32 12.86 -5.17 0.22
CA HIS A 32 12.48 -6.49 0.75
C HIS A 32 13.57 -7.05 1.67
N ARG A 33 14.83 -7.11 1.19
CA ARG A 33 15.97 -7.57 1.99
C ARG A 33 16.15 -6.81 3.31
N ARG A 34 15.89 -5.49 3.32
CA ARG A 34 16.01 -4.67 4.53
C ARG A 34 14.87 -4.93 5.51
N LEU A 35 13.64 -5.06 5.03
CA LEU A 35 12.49 -5.38 5.87
C LEU A 35 12.59 -6.79 6.47
N SER A 36 13.07 -7.77 5.70
CA SER A 36 13.29 -9.15 6.16
C SER A 36 14.27 -9.29 7.34
N GLN A 37 15.03 -8.24 7.68
CA GLN A 37 15.88 -8.21 8.88
C GLN A 37 15.09 -7.97 10.16
N PHE A 38 13.86 -7.45 10.07
CA PHE A 38 13.05 -7.02 11.21
C PHE A 38 11.68 -7.70 11.28
N ILE A 39 11.19 -8.23 10.16
CA ILE A 39 9.89 -8.91 10.07
C ILE A 39 10.02 -10.19 9.24
N ASP A 40 9.10 -11.13 9.46
CA ASP A 40 8.99 -12.33 8.64
C ASP A 40 8.82 -11.96 7.16
N PRO A 41 9.69 -12.44 6.24
CA PRO A 41 9.53 -12.23 4.81
C PRO A 41 8.14 -12.60 4.28
N ALA A 42 7.48 -13.63 4.85
CA ALA A 42 6.14 -14.05 4.47
C ALA A 42 5.06 -12.99 4.80
N ALA A 43 5.33 -12.07 5.72
CA ALA A 43 4.44 -10.96 6.04
C ALA A 43 4.51 -9.81 4.99
N ILE A 44 5.54 -9.78 4.14
CA ILE A 44 5.73 -8.75 3.11
C ILE A 44 4.91 -9.11 1.86
N ARG A 45 3.60 -8.91 1.94
CA ARG A 45 2.63 -9.30 0.89
C ARG A 45 2.13 -8.14 0.03
N PHE A 46 2.26 -6.92 0.51
CA PHE A 46 1.58 -5.76 -0.06
C PHE A 46 2.57 -4.72 -0.56
N PHE A 47 2.26 -4.15 -1.72
CA PHE A 47 2.99 -3.05 -2.32
C PHE A 47 2.04 -1.87 -2.55
N ARG A 48 2.46 -0.67 -2.16
CA ARG A 48 1.78 0.57 -2.52
C ARG A 48 2.72 1.44 -3.33
N ALA A 49 2.30 1.78 -4.55
CA ALA A 49 3.09 2.65 -5.41
C ALA A 49 3.29 4.04 -4.77
N PRO A 50 4.49 4.64 -4.87
CA PRO A 50 4.72 6.02 -4.46
C PRO A 50 3.72 6.96 -5.12
N MET A 51 3.21 7.94 -4.35
CA MET A 51 2.18 8.88 -4.81
C MET A 51 0.86 8.23 -5.28
N GLY A 52 0.68 6.91 -5.09
CA GLY A 52 -0.45 6.18 -5.65
C GLY A 52 -0.39 5.97 -7.17
N MET A 53 0.75 6.28 -7.81
CA MET A 53 0.90 6.17 -9.26
C MET A 53 1.69 4.91 -9.63
N GLN A 54 1.00 3.94 -10.25
CA GLN A 54 1.60 2.69 -10.69
C GLN A 54 1.69 2.64 -12.22
N SER A 55 2.90 2.51 -12.75
CA SER A 55 3.10 2.26 -14.18
C SER A 55 2.87 0.80 -14.54
N ALA A 56 2.69 0.49 -15.83
CA ALA A 56 2.59 -0.89 -16.32
C ALA A 56 3.83 -1.72 -15.94
N THR A 57 5.03 -1.14 -16.06
CA THR A 57 6.29 -1.78 -15.67
C THR A 57 6.33 -2.09 -14.17
N MET A 58 5.84 -1.20 -13.31
CA MET A 58 5.77 -1.46 -11.87
C MET A 58 4.76 -2.57 -11.58
N ALA A 59 3.57 -2.52 -12.20
CA ALA A 59 2.54 -3.53 -12.03
C ALA A 59 3.04 -4.93 -12.42
N GLU A 60 3.77 -5.03 -13.53
CA GLU A 60 4.40 -6.25 -14.00
C GLU A 60 5.38 -6.82 -12.97
N VAL A 61 6.32 -6.01 -12.48
CA VAL A 61 7.33 -6.46 -11.48
C VAL A 61 6.68 -6.84 -10.15
N VAL A 62 5.68 -6.08 -9.69
CA VAL A 62 4.94 -6.39 -8.44
C VAL A 62 4.25 -7.73 -8.56
N ARG A 63 3.59 -8.00 -9.70
CA ARG A 63 2.95 -9.28 -10.00
C ARG A 63 3.95 -10.43 -10.08
N GLU A 64 5.08 -10.24 -10.77
CA GLU A 64 6.16 -11.24 -10.86
C GLU A 64 6.75 -11.61 -9.50
N LYS A 65 6.75 -10.68 -8.55
CA LYS A 65 7.19 -10.90 -7.17
C LYS A 65 6.11 -11.49 -6.25
N GLY A 66 4.91 -11.78 -6.77
CA GLY A 66 3.79 -12.30 -5.98
C GLY A 66 3.22 -11.31 -4.96
N LEU A 67 3.48 -10.01 -5.14
CA LEU A 67 2.98 -8.97 -4.26
C LEU A 67 1.61 -8.46 -4.73
N VAL A 68 0.81 -7.98 -3.78
CA VAL A 68 -0.50 -7.37 -4.06
C VAL A 68 -0.36 -5.84 -4.09
N SER A 69 -0.71 -5.22 -5.21
CA SER A 69 -0.85 -3.76 -5.30
C SER A 69 -2.03 -3.26 -4.49
N VAL A 70 -1.82 -2.26 -3.65
CA VAL A 70 -2.85 -1.69 -2.76
C VAL A 70 -2.92 -0.17 -2.93
N LEU A 71 -4.14 0.34 -3.06
CA LEU A 71 -4.46 1.76 -3.00
C LEU A 71 -5.49 1.99 -1.88
N GLY A 72 -5.46 3.17 -1.27
CA GLY A 72 -6.49 3.57 -0.31
C GLY A 72 -7.56 4.44 -0.97
N ASP A 73 -8.78 4.35 -0.46
CA ASP A 73 -9.95 5.11 -0.91
C ASP A 73 -10.20 6.38 -0.08
N VAL A 74 -9.60 6.48 1.10
CA VAL A 74 -9.73 7.65 1.98
C VAL A 74 -8.38 8.31 2.22
N TYR A 75 -8.20 9.52 1.71
CA TYR A 75 -6.98 10.30 1.86
C TYR A 75 -7.30 11.78 2.07
N SER A 76 -6.94 12.32 3.24
CA SER A 76 -7.26 13.70 3.62
C SER A 76 -6.18 14.72 3.27
N ASN A 77 -5.23 14.35 2.40
CA ASN A 77 -4.11 15.19 1.98
C ASN A 77 -3.24 15.72 3.15
N ASP A 78 -2.92 14.84 4.11
CA ASP A 78 -2.15 15.17 5.33
C ASP A 78 -0.73 15.74 5.12
N PRO A 79 -0.01 15.50 3.99
CA PRO A 79 1.24 16.18 3.73
C PRO A 79 1.05 17.66 3.34
N ALA A 80 0.01 17.98 2.57
CA ALA A 80 -0.24 19.34 2.09
C ALA A 80 -0.96 20.19 3.13
N ILE A 81 -1.88 19.59 3.90
CA ILE A 81 -2.65 20.26 4.96
C ILE A 81 -1.98 19.97 6.32
N GLY A 82 -0.64 20.02 6.34
CA GLY A 82 0.17 19.69 7.50
C GLY A 82 0.60 20.91 8.33
N SER A 83 1.15 20.66 9.51
CA SER A 83 1.80 21.69 10.31
C SER A 83 3.08 21.19 10.98
N GLN A 84 4.00 22.12 11.27
CA GLN A 84 5.23 21.84 12.02
C GLN A 84 4.96 21.54 13.50
N ALA A 85 3.83 22.02 14.03
CA ALA A 85 3.32 21.68 15.37
C ALA A 85 1.84 21.24 15.26
N PRO A 86 1.31 20.41 16.16
CA PRO A 86 -0.10 20.05 16.15
C PRO A 86 -0.99 21.29 16.18
N SER A 87 -1.90 21.41 15.22
CA SER A 87 -2.96 22.42 15.20
C SER A 87 -4.28 21.74 15.42
N GLN A 88 -5.08 22.23 16.37
CA GLN A 88 -6.41 21.68 16.64
C GLN A 88 -7.32 21.76 15.41
N ALA A 89 -7.29 22.88 14.67
CA ALA A 89 -8.07 23.06 13.46
C ALA A 89 -7.72 22.02 12.38
N LYS A 90 -6.42 21.80 12.12
CA LYS A 90 -5.96 20.80 11.13
C LYS A 90 -6.28 19.37 11.58
N THR A 91 -6.12 19.10 12.87
CA THR A 91 -6.48 17.82 13.47
C THR A 91 -7.96 17.52 13.27
N GLN A 92 -8.82 18.49 13.59
CA GLN A 92 -10.26 18.33 13.45
C GLN A 92 -10.69 18.19 12.00
N PHE A 93 -10.08 18.95 11.08
CA PHE A 93 -10.32 18.80 9.64
C PHE A 93 -10.08 17.36 9.16
N HIS A 94 -8.90 16.80 9.44
CA HIS A 94 -8.55 15.44 9.02
C HIS A 94 -9.42 14.38 9.70
N ALA A 95 -9.64 14.50 11.01
CA ALA A 95 -10.47 13.55 11.75
C ALA A 95 -11.91 13.55 11.23
N ASN A 96 -12.49 14.73 11.00
CA ASN A 96 -13.81 14.86 10.40
C ASN A 96 -13.85 14.27 8.99
N PHE A 97 -12.90 14.63 8.12
CA PHE A 97 -12.85 14.11 6.76
C PHE A 97 -12.84 12.57 6.75
N ILE A 98 -11.95 11.96 7.54
CA ILE A 98 -11.84 10.49 7.63
C ILE A 98 -13.14 9.91 8.18
N ALA A 99 -13.65 10.43 9.30
CA ALA A 99 -14.86 9.92 9.93
C ALA A 99 -16.08 9.97 8.99
N HIS A 100 -16.19 10.97 8.11
CA HIS A 100 -17.29 11.10 7.16
C HIS A 100 -17.13 10.24 5.90
N ARG A 101 -15.90 9.96 5.47
CA ARG A 101 -15.64 9.24 4.21
C ARG A 101 -15.42 7.74 4.37
N VAL A 102 -15.01 7.29 5.55
CA VAL A 102 -14.78 5.87 5.81
C VAL A 102 -16.09 5.08 5.78
N ARG A 103 -16.06 3.94 5.09
CA ARG A 103 -17.10 2.91 5.08
C ARG A 103 -16.50 1.54 5.41
N ARG A 104 -17.34 0.51 5.56
CA ARG A 104 -16.88 -0.87 5.74
C ARG A 104 -15.97 -1.26 4.57
N GLY A 105 -14.76 -1.72 4.89
CA GLY A 105 -13.76 -2.10 3.89
C GLY A 105 -12.91 -0.96 3.34
N SER A 106 -13.09 0.29 3.79
CA SER A 106 -12.18 1.38 3.41
C SER A 106 -10.76 1.16 3.92
N VAL A 107 -9.78 1.59 3.13
CA VAL A 107 -8.36 1.66 3.46
C VAL A 107 -7.97 3.15 3.53
N VAL A 108 -7.71 3.61 4.75
CA VAL A 108 -7.32 5.00 5.01
C VAL A 108 -5.82 5.17 4.79
N ILE A 109 -5.46 6.18 4.02
CA ILE A 109 -4.08 6.63 3.86
C ILE A 109 -3.78 7.76 4.84
N MET A 110 -2.74 7.55 5.65
CA MET A 110 -2.19 8.56 6.55
C MET A 110 -0.69 8.35 6.66
N HIS A 111 0.09 9.43 6.67
CA HIS A 111 1.53 9.32 6.85
C HIS A 111 1.90 9.37 8.33
N VAL A 112 3.07 8.84 8.63
CA VAL A 112 3.65 8.99 9.96
C VAL A 112 4.23 10.40 10.14
N PRO A 113 4.21 10.94 11.37
CA PRO A 113 4.95 12.15 11.71
C PRO A 113 6.44 12.01 11.40
N GLN A 114 7.07 13.11 10.99
CA GLN A 114 8.50 13.25 10.85
C GLN A 114 8.97 14.48 11.64
N ARG A 115 10.27 14.59 11.93
CA ARG A 115 10.86 15.61 12.82
C ARG A 115 10.25 17.02 12.66
N PHE A 116 9.98 17.45 11.43
CA PHE A 116 9.46 18.80 11.14
C PHE A 116 8.15 18.82 10.33
N ALA A 117 7.43 17.69 10.23
CA ALA A 117 6.23 17.62 9.41
C ALA A 117 5.23 16.59 9.93
N ARG A 118 3.94 16.86 9.68
CA ARG A 118 2.84 15.90 9.88
C ARG A 118 2.60 15.49 11.34
N HIS A 119 2.99 16.34 12.29
CA HIS A 119 2.77 16.11 13.73
C HIS A 119 1.29 15.99 14.10
N GLN A 120 0.40 16.57 13.30
CA GLN A 120 -1.04 16.45 13.51
C GLN A 120 -1.55 15.00 13.36
N CYS A 121 -0.88 14.13 12.59
CA CYS A 121 -1.39 12.77 12.30
C CYS A 121 -1.59 11.92 13.56
N SER A 122 -0.71 12.06 14.55
CA SER A 122 -0.88 11.37 15.84
C SER A 122 -2.11 11.85 16.61
N ALA A 123 -2.39 13.17 16.58
CA ALA A 123 -3.59 13.72 17.20
C ALA A 123 -4.85 13.31 16.45
N VAL A 124 -4.80 13.24 15.12
CA VAL A 124 -5.91 12.77 14.27
C VAL A 124 -6.30 11.35 14.66
N LEU A 125 -5.33 10.44 14.86
CA LEU A 125 -5.60 9.07 15.30
C LEU A 125 -6.34 9.03 16.64
N ARG A 126 -5.94 9.84 17.63
CA ARG A 126 -6.60 9.91 18.94
C ARG A 126 -8.06 10.37 18.83
N THR A 127 -8.38 11.24 17.88
CA THR A 127 -9.73 11.74 17.66
C THR A 127 -10.59 10.79 16.81
N VAL A 128 -10.03 10.25 15.73
CA VAL A 128 -10.82 9.53 14.72
C VAL A 128 -11.12 8.08 15.11
N LEU A 129 -10.20 7.39 15.79
CA LEU A 129 -10.39 5.98 16.12
C LEU A 129 -11.61 5.74 17.03
N PRO A 130 -11.85 6.53 18.10
CA PRO A 130 -13.08 6.42 18.89
C PRO A 130 -14.34 6.71 18.07
N ALA A 131 -14.29 7.71 17.18
CA ALA A 131 -15.43 8.06 16.33
C ALA A 131 -15.78 6.93 15.34
N LEU A 132 -14.78 6.25 14.76
CA LEU A 132 -14.99 5.08 13.91
C LEU A 132 -15.53 3.89 14.72
N LYS A 133 -15.02 3.67 15.94
CA LYS A 133 -15.53 2.64 16.84
C LYS A 133 -17.00 2.87 17.20
N ALA A 134 -17.39 4.11 17.49
CA ALA A 134 -18.79 4.47 17.76
C ALA A 134 -19.71 4.22 16.55
N LYS A 135 -19.17 4.20 15.33
CA LYS A 135 -19.89 3.80 14.10
C LYS A 135 -19.92 2.28 13.87
N GLY A 136 -19.47 1.47 14.83
CA GLY A 136 -19.39 0.01 14.70
C GLY A 136 -18.29 -0.46 13.73
N LEU A 137 -17.28 0.38 13.46
CA LEU A 137 -16.13 0.03 12.64
C LEU A 137 -14.93 -0.35 13.51
N SER A 138 -14.06 -1.20 12.99
CA SER A 138 -12.81 -1.60 13.62
C SER A 138 -11.66 -1.44 12.63
N CYS A 139 -10.54 -0.90 13.10
CA CYS A 139 -9.31 -0.86 12.32
C CYS A 139 -8.61 -2.21 12.44
N VAL A 140 -8.32 -2.83 11.30
CA VAL A 140 -7.67 -4.15 11.22
C VAL A 140 -6.43 -4.06 10.34
N PRO A 141 -5.47 -5.00 10.49
CA PRO A 141 -4.39 -5.15 9.52
C PRO A 141 -4.94 -5.36 8.11
N LEU A 142 -4.21 -4.87 7.11
CA LEU A 142 -4.62 -5.02 5.72
C LEU A 142 -4.75 -6.49 5.28
N SER A 143 -3.93 -7.38 5.84
CA SER A 143 -4.04 -8.83 5.62
C SER A 143 -5.42 -9.37 6.01
N VAL A 144 -5.93 -9.00 7.19
CA VAL A 144 -7.27 -9.42 7.65
C VAL A 144 -8.35 -8.96 6.68
N LEU A 145 -8.27 -7.71 6.21
CA LEU A 145 -9.22 -7.19 5.24
C LEU A 145 -9.14 -7.91 3.89
N TYR A 146 -7.92 -8.14 3.39
CA TYR A 146 -7.66 -8.80 2.12
C TYR A 146 -8.09 -10.27 2.14
N ASP A 147 -7.66 -11.02 3.14
CA ASP A 147 -7.95 -12.46 3.28
C ASP A 147 -9.46 -12.69 3.48
N GLY A 148 -10.13 -11.82 4.24
CA GLY A 148 -11.59 -11.84 4.39
C GLY A 148 -12.35 -11.52 3.10
N ALA A 149 -11.78 -10.74 2.18
CA ALA A 149 -12.36 -10.51 0.87
C ALA A 149 -12.18 -11.72 -0.06
N GLN A 150 -10.98 -12.34 -0.05
CA GLN A 150 -10.69 -13.54 -0.86
C GLN A 150 -11.56 -14.74 -0.45
N ALA A 151 -11.81 -14.92 0.84
CA ALA A 151 -12.68 -15.98 1.33
C ALA A 151 -14.11 -15.86 0.79
N LYS A 152 -14.62 -14.64 0.61
CA LYS A 152 -15.97 -14.38 0.09
C LYS A 152 -16.08 -14.56 -1.42
N SER A 153 -15.04 -14.23 -2.18
CA SER A 153 -15.03 -14.44 -3.63
C SER A 153 -14.97 -15.94 -3.97
N GLY A 154 -14.20 -16.73 -3.21
CA GLY A 154 -14.12 -18.19 -3.39
C GLY A 154 -15.43 -18.95 -3.12
N THR A 155 -16.32 -18.39 -2.29
CA THR A 155 -17.66 -18.96 -2.06
C THR A 155 -18.65 -18.69 -3.19
N HIS A 156 -18.47 -17.63 -3.98
CA HIS A 156 -19.37 -17.33 -5.11
C HIS A 156 -19.05 -18.15 -6.37
N GLU A 157 -17.79 -18.54 -6.58
CA GLU A 157 -17.41 -19.41 -7.71
C GLU A 157 -17.94 -20.84 -7.58
N ARG A 158 -18.05 -21.40 -6.36
CA ARG A 158 -18.64 -22.74 -6.17
C ARG A 158 -20.13 -22.79 -6.54
N THR A 159 -20.89 -21.75 -6.19
CA THR A 159 -22.33 -21.70 -6.54
C THR A 159 -22.61 -21.42 -8.01
N ALA A 160 -21.66 -20.80 -8.75
CA ALA A 160 -21.82 -20.58 -10.19
C ALA A 160 -21.48 -21.84 -11.01
N ALA A 161 -20.50 -22.63 -10.56
CA ALA A 161 -20.14 -23.90 -11.20
C ALA A 161 -21.21 -25.00 -10.98
N GLU A 162 -21.90 -25.01 -9.84
CA GLU A 162 -22.96 -25.99 -9.55
C GLU A 162 -24.29 -25.71 -10.27
N ASN A 163 -24.48 -24.51 -10.83
CA ASN A 163 -25.68 -24.15 -11.61
C ASN A 163 -25.48 -24.22 -13.13
N CYS A 164 -24.29 -24.63 -13.60
CA CYS A 164 -23.97 -24.78 -15.03
C CYS A 164 -23.84 -26.27 -15.46
N SER A 165 -24.53 -27.15 -14.75
CA SER A 165 -24.64 -28.58 -15.11
C SER A 165 -26.09 -29.04 -15.31
N VAL A 166 -27.03 -28.10 -15.47
CA VAL A 166 -28.43 -28.41 -15.76
C VAL A 166 -28.98 -27.45 -16.81
N LEU A 167 -28.39 -27.44 -18.00
CA LEU A 167 -29.04 -27.10 -19.28
C LEU A 167 -28.30 -27.77 -20.43
#